data_AF-A0A2G5TIQ7-F1
#
_entry.id   AF-A0A2G5TIQ7-F1
#
_cell.length_a   1.000
_cell.length_b   1.000
_cell.length_c   1.000
_cell.angle_alpha   90.00
_cell.angle_beta   90.00
_cell.angle_gamma   90.00
#
_symmetry.space_group_name_H-M   'P 1'
#
loop_
_entity.id
_entity.type
_entity.pdbx_description
1 polymer ?
#
loop_
_entity_poly.entity_id
_entity_poly.type
_entity_poly.pdbx_seq_one_letter_code
_entity_poly.pdbx_strand_id
1 'polypeptide(L)'
;MGIAANLFRVVYATWRQYIYTAGALLTLTWKWLTKDKDYFTEYTYPEPECLKNWNHKFVQLKDIRMHYVEEGPEDGDVLLMVHGFPEFWYSWRFQLEHFKHTHRYLPIKRYVYFFQSQLIPEIAMRSNKMKMLEAMFRGKQAGIRNSQNFTDEDMLAWKHVFSQPGATTGPLNYYRDLFNAPSISRKLQIVQPKVLILWGDEDNFLDKKGAEFSVQYCRNCRVEFIRGASHWVQQDQPELVNAYMEQFMKEDIYGTVDNQKEFKSNL
;
A
#
# COMPACT_ATOMS: atom_id res chain seq x y z
N MET A 1 -16.84 6.70 -28.08
CA MET A 1 -17.83 7.25 -27.13
C MET A 1 -17.44 8.69 -26.81
N GLY A 2 -18.40 9.61 -26.67
CA GLY A 2 -18.17 11.04 -26.92
C GLY A 2 -17.68 11.90 -25.75
N ILE A 3 -17.16 13.08 -26.09
CA ILE A 3 -16.62 14.12 -25.20
C ILE A 3 -17.56 14.45 -24.03
N ALA A 4 -18.88 14.50 -24.27
CA ALA A 4 -19.90 14.78 -23.26
C ALA A 4 -19.88 13.79 -22.07
N ALA A 5 -19.61 12.50 -22.31
CA ALA A 5 -19.51 11.51 -21.23
C ALA A 5 -18.25 11.72 -20.37
N ASN A 6 -17.15 12.16 -21.00
CA ASN A 6 -15.92 12.49 -20.28
C ASN A 6 -16.07 13.79 -19.49
N LEU A 7 -16.71 14.82 -20.07
CA LEU A 7 -17.05 16.06 -19.38
C LEU A 7 -17.97 15.81 -18.17
N PHE A 8 -19.02 14.99 -18.33
CA PHE A 8 -19.89 14.61 -17.22
C PHE A 8 -19.10 13.89 -16.12
N ARG A 9 -18.23 12.92 -16.47
CA ARG A 9 -17.36 12.22 -15.52
C ARG A 9 -16.43 13.18 -14.76
N VAL A 10 -15.83 14.16 -15.44
CA VAL A 10 -14.97 15.18 -14.81
C VAL A 10 -15.78 16.06 -13.87
N VAL A 11 -16.88 16.67 -14.35
CA VAL A 11 -17.74 17.55 -13.54
C VAL A 11 -18.28 16.82 -12.31
N TYR A 12 -18.72 15.56 -12.46
CA TYR A 12 -19.21 14.72 -11.36
C TYR A 12 -18.11 14.37 -10.34
N ALA A 13 -16.89 14.04 -10.80
CA ALA A 13 -15.75 13.80 -9.92
C ALA A 13 -15.35 15.06 -9.14
N THR A 14 -15.29 16.21 -9.82
CA THR A 14 -15.01 17.53 -9.21
C THR A 14 -16.10 17.93 -8.20
N TRP A 15 -17.39 17.73 -8.52
CA TRP A 15 -18.49 17.99 -7.58
C TRP A 15 -18.40 17.12 -6.32
N ARG A 16 -18.12 15.82 -6.48
CA ARG A 16 -17.89 14.91 -5.34
C ARG A 16 -16.67 15.33 -4.53
N GLN A 17 -15.60 15.79 -5.19
CA GLN A 17 -14.42 16.31 -4.50
C GLN A 17 -14.77 17.49 -3.60
N TYR A 18 -15.54 18.47 -4.07
CA TYR A 18 -16.00 19.59 -3.25
C TYR A 18 -16.88 19.15 -2.08
N ILE A 19 -17.82 18.21 -2.28
CA ILE A 19 -18.67 17.67 -1.21
C ILE A 19 -17.83 16.97 -0.13
N TYR A 20 -16.92 16.07 -0.50
CA TYR A 20 -16.05 15.39 0.47
C TYR A 20 -15.09 16.36 1.17
N THR A 21 -14.57 17.36 0.45
CA THR A 21 -13.72 18.43 0.99
C THR A 21 -14.45 19.25 2.05
N ALA A 22 -15.67 19.73 1.74
CA ALA A 22 -16.48 20.50 2.67
C ALA A 22 -16.92 19.67 3.88
N GLY A 23 -17.36 18.43 3.67
CA GLY A 23 -17.72 17.50 4.75
C GLY A 23 -16.53 17.17 5.68
N ALA A 24 -15.33 17.01 5.12
CA ALA A 24 -14.10 16.82 5.90
C ALA A 24 -13.75 18.07 6.72
N LEU A 25 -13.79 19.27 6.12
CA LEU A 25 -13.55 20.54 6.83
C LEU A 25 -14.54 20.73 7.99
N LEU A 26 -15.84 20.61 7.74
CA LEU A 26 -16.88 20.68 8.78
C LEU A 26 -16.63 19.66 9.91
N THR A 27 -16.27 18.43 9.55
CA THR A 27 -15.99 17.36 10.53
C THR A 27 -14.74 17.66 11.37
N LEU A 28 -13.68 18.20 10.76
CA LEU A 28 -12.44 18.57 11.45
C LEU A 28 -12.65 19.79 12.37
N THR A 29 -13.28 20.84 11.86
CA THR A 29 -13.64 22.04 12.64
C THR A 29 -14.55 21.68 13.82
N TRP A 30 -15.57 20.83 13.61
CA TRP A 30 -16.44 20.38 14.70
C TRP A 30 -15.68 19.60 15.78
N LYS A 31 -14.76 18.69 15.41
CA LYS A 31 -13.95 17.94 16.39
C LYS A 31 -13.03 18.86 17.21
N TRP A 32 -12.41 19.84 16.56
CA TRP A 32 -11.58 20.85 17.24
C TRP A 32 -12.38 21.73 18.21
N LEU A 33 -13.58 22.16 17.80
CA LEU A 33 -14.46 22.97 18.66
C LEU A 33 -15.09 22.18 19.83
N THR A 34 -15.27 20.85 19.70
CA THR A 34 -16.10 20.08 20.64
C THR A 34 -15.41 18.93 21.39
N LYS A 35 -14.18 18.54 21.02
CA LYS A 35 -13.49 17.40 21.65
C LYS A 35 -12.09 17.69 22.16
N ASP A 36 -11.28 18.41 21.39
CA ASP A 36 -9.88 18.66 21.74
C ASP A 36 -9.40 19.96 21.08
N LYS A 37 -8.85 20.89 21.86
CA LYS A 37 -8.25 22.12 21.30
C LYS A 37 -6.88 21.85 20.67
N ASP A 38 -6.21 20.80 21.12
CA ASP A 38 -4.93 20.33 20.59
C ASP A 38 -5.12 19.35 19.41
N TYR A 39 -6.32 19.28 18.83
CA TYR A 39 -6.64 18.37 17.72
C TYR A 39 -5.71 18.52 16.51
N PHE A 40 -5.21 19.74 16.25
CA PHE A 40 -4.28 20.05 15.17
C PHE A 40 -2.82 20.20 15.63
N THR A 41 -2.51 19.96 16.91
CA THR A 41 -1.15 20.00 17.43
C THR A 41 -0.32 18.89 16.80
N GLU A 42 0.78 19.25 16.15
CA GLU A 42 1.73 18.27 15.60
C GLU A 42 2.56 17.64 16.71
N TYR A 43 2.78 16.34 16.61
CA TYR A 43 3.61 15.56 17.54
C TYR A 43 4.77 14.94 16.79
N THR A 44 6.00 15.26 17.19
CA THR A 44 7.20 14.49 16.82
C THR A 44 7.32 13.31 17.76
N TYR A 45 7.49 12.11 17.23
CA TYR A 45 7.66 10.89 18.02
C TYR A 45 9.14 10.48 18.05
N PRO A 46 9.66 9.92 19.16
CA PRO A 46 11.00 9.36 19.21
C PRO A 46 11.15 8.17 18.26
N GLU A 47 12.39 7.86 17.88
CA GLU A 47 12.72 6.64 17.14
C GLU A 47 12.59 5.42 18.08
N PRO A 48 11.73 4.42 17.75
CA PRO A 48 11.61 3.19 18.54
C PRO A 48 12.84 2.29 18.38
N GLU A 49 13.01 1.31 19.26
CA GLU A 49 14.11 0.35 19.18
C GLU A 49 13.94 -0.60 17.98
N CYS A 50 12.70 -0.93 17.63
CA CYS A 50 12.37 -1.85 16.54
C CYS A 50 12.79 -1.38 15.13
N LEU A 51 13.06 -0.08 14.95
CA LEU A 51 13.62 0.49 13.71
C LEU A 51 15.14 0.53 13.69
N LYS A 52 15.82 0.25 14.81
CA LYS A 52 17.29 0.25 14.92
C LYS A 52 17.85 -1.13 14.62
N ASN A 53 19.17 -1.21 14.46
CA ASN A 53 19.93 -2.44 14.18
C ASN A 53 19.63 -3.07 12.80
N TRP A 54 19.01 -2.33 11.88
CA TRP A 54 18.88 -2.67 10.46
C TRP A 54 19.96 -1.97 9.62
N ASN A 55 20.27 -2.52 8.46
CA ASN A 55 21.26 -1.99 7.52
C ASN A 55 20.68 -0.84 6.67
N HIS A 56 20.51 0.34 7.28
CA HIS A 56 19.98 1.52 6.59
C HIS A 56 20.96 2.06 5.55
N LYS A 57 20.58 1.98 4.28
CA LYS A 57 21.34 2.51 3.14
C LYS A 57 20.52 3.55 2.37
N PHE A 58 21.19 4.30 1.50
CA PHE A 58 20.57 5.34 0.68
C PHE A 58 21.10 5.28 -0.74
N VAL A 59 20.27 5.64 -1.72
CA VAL A 59 20.68 5.87 -3.11
C VAL A 59 20.30 7.29 -3.52
N GLN A 60 21.25 8.00 -4.11
CA GLN A 60 21.03 9.32 -4.66
C GLN A 60 20.63 9.20 -6.14
N LEU A 61 19.39 9.55 -6.45
CA LEU A 61 18.96 9.83 -7.81
C LEU A 61 19.17 11.33 -8.11
N LYS A 62 18.93 11.74 -9.37
CA LYS A 62 19.17 13.12 -9.85
C LYS A 62 18.62 14.20 -8.91
N ASP A 63 17.34 14.10 -8.55
CA ASP A 63 16.62 15.11 -7.77
C ASP A 63 16.01 14.55 -6.46
N ILE A 64 16.26 13.27 -6.14
CA ILE A 64 15.64 12.52 -5.02
C ILE A 64 16.68 11.62 -4.35
N ARG A 65 16.77 11.68 -3.01
CA ARG A 65 17.49 10.68 -2.20
C ARG A 65 16.50 9.65 -1.68
N MET A 66 16.67 8.38 -2.02
CA MET A 66 15.80 7.30 -1.55
C MET A 66 16.48 6.52 -0.42
N HIS A 67 15.75 6.24 0.65
CA HIS A 67 16.14 5.33 1.73
C HIS A 67 15.76 3.89 1.37
N TYR A 68 16.56 2.91 1.80
CA TYR A 68 16.22 1.51 1.82
C TYR A 68 16.92 0.78 2.99
N VAL A 69 16.42 -0.41 3.32
CA VAL A 69 17.11 -1.39 4.17
C VAL A 69 17.55 -2.55 3.27
N GLU A 70 18.66 -3.20 3.62
CA GLU A 70 19.27 -4.26 2.82
C GLU A 70 19.85 -5.34 3.73
N GLU A 71 19.14 -6.45 3.88
CA GLU A 71 19.56 -7.56 4.75
C GLU A 71 19.98 -8.77 3.92
N GLY A 72 21.26 -9.14 4.00
CA GLY A 72 21.80 -10.34 3.37
C GLY A 72 23.27 -10.28 2.96
N PRO A 73 23.79 -11.39 2.40
CA PRO A 73 25.12 -11.48 1.82
C PRO A 73 25.19 -10.69 0.51
N GLU A 74 26.35 -10.09 0.22
CA GLU A 74 26.55 -9.23 -0.95
C GLU A 74 26.59 -10.01 -2.29
N ASP A 75 26.74 -11.33 -2.25
CA ASP A 75 26.79 -12.25 -3.39
C ASP A 75 25.50 -13.09 -3.58
N GLY A 76 24.42 -12.75 -2.87
CA GLY A 76 23.11 -13.40 -3.01
C GLY A 76 22.24 -12.88 -4.18
N ASP A 77 21.17 -13.64 -4.50
CA ASP A 77 20.09 -13.22 -5.40
C ASP A 77 19.27 -12.03 -4.85
N VAL A 78 18.38 -11.44 -5.66
CA VAL A 78 17.64 -10.21 -5.27
C VAL A 78 16.13 -10.32 -5.49
N LEU A 79 15.37 -10.84 -4.51
CA LEU A 79 13.92 -10.61 -4.43
C LEU A 79 13.61 -9.17 -4.02
N LEU A 80 12.66 -8.63 -4.77
CA LEU A 80 12.14 -7.30 -4.64
C LEU A 80 10.89 -7.27 -3.72
N MET A 81 11.04 -7.02 -2.41
CA MET A 81 9.92 -6.85 -1.43
C MET A 81 9.56 -5.38 -1.18
N VAL A 82 8.27 -4.98 -1.12
CA VAL A 82 7.88 -3.61 -0.70
C VAL A 82 6.40 -3.28 -0.46
N HIS A 83 6.28 -2.19 0.30
CA HIS A 83 5.14 -1.55 0.92
C HIS A 83 4.22 -0.72 0.01
N GLY A 84 2.92 -0.69 0.31
CA GLY A 84 2.00 0.32 -0.22
C GLY A 84 2.08 1.65 0.56
N PHE A 85 0.96 2.38 0.59
CA PHE A 85 0.63 3.30 1.67
C PHE A 85 -0.43 2.64 2.60
N PRO A 86 -0.50 3.02 3.89
CA PRO A 86 0.37 3.95 4.61
C PRO A 86 1.53 3.18 5.26
N GLU A 87 2.24 2.40 4.47
CA GLU A 87 3.33 1.54 4.88
C GLU A 87 4.70 2.13 4.49
N PHE A 88 5.76 1.52 5.00
CA PHE A 88 7.15 1.73 4.60
C PHE A 88 7.90 0.39 4.71
N TRP A 89 9.22 0.35 4.47
CA TRP A 89 10.01 -0.89 4.41
C TRP A 89 9.76 -1.86 5.59
N TYR A 90 9.50 -1.34 6.79
CA TYR A 90 9.29 -2.12 8.03
C TYR A 90 8.00 -2.97 8.05
N SER A 91 7.06 -2.73 7.12
CA SER A 91 5.97 -3.69 6.86
C SER A 91 6.46 -5.10 6.54
N TRP A 92 7.67 -5.21 6.00
CA TRP A 92 8.26 -6.45 5.53
C TRP A 92 9.17 -7.09 6.57
N ARG A 93 9.21 -6.60 7.82
CA ARG A 93 10.11 -7.11 8.87
C ARG A 93 10.10 -8.64 9.02
N PHE A 94 8.94 -9.29 8.89
CA PHE A 94 8.81 -10.75 8.98
C PHE A 94 9.30 -11.49 7.72
N GLN A 95 9.22 -10.85 6.55
CA GLN A 95 9.75 -11.39 5.29
C GLN A 95 11.25 -11.12 5.20
N LEU A 96 11.71 -9.93 5.58
CA LEU A 96 13.12 -9.57 5.72
C LEU A 96 13.80 -10.51 6.71
N GLU A 97 13.30 -10.69 7.94
CA GLU A 97 13.92 -11.61 8.91
C GLU A 97 14.00 -13.07 8.45
N HIS A 98 13.06 -13.51 7.61
CA HIS A 98 13.03 -14.87 7.04
C HIS A 98 13.89 -15.03 5.79
N PHE A 99 13.97 -14.00 4.94
CA PHE A 99 14.72 -14.01 3.69
C PHE A 99 15.91 -13.03 3.69
N LYS A 100 16.44 -12.64 4.85
CA LYS A 100 17.68 -11.85 5.04
C LYS A 100 18.95 -12.61 4.68
N HIS A 101 18.77 -13.67 3.92
CA HIS A 101 19.84 -14.26 3.18
C HIS A 101 19.91 -13.63 1.76
N THR A 102 19.17 -12.52 1.43
CA THR A 102 19.14 -11.86 0.08
C THR A 102 18.44 -10.45 -0.28
N HIS A 103 17.49 -9.75 0.42
CA HIS A 103 16.36 -8.97 -0.29
C HIS A 103 16.05 -7.41 -0.13
N ARG A 104 15.40 -6.71 -1.14
CA ARG A 104 15.17 -5.18 -1.25
C ARG A 104 14.34 -4.59 -2.49
N TYR A 105 13.40 -3.58 -2.41
CA TYR A 105 12.67 -2.87 -3.58
C TYR A 105 11.86 -1.51 -3.38
N LEU A 106 10.88 -1.10 -4.28
CA LEU A 106 9.87 0.03 -4.31
C LEU A 106 8.59 -0.19 -5.26
N PRO A 107 7.28 0.10 -4.90
CA PRO A 107 6.04 -0.25 -5.69
C PRO A 107 4.90 0.84 -5.70
N ILE A 108 3.57 0.50 -5.82
CA ILE A 108 2.33 1.17 -5.21
C ILE A 108 0.93 0.87 -5.84
N LYS A 109 -0.20 1.00 -5.07
CA LYS A 109 -1.55 1.65 -5.35
C LYS A 109 -2.40 1.69 -4.03
N ARG A 110 -3.68 2.16 -3.86
CA ARG A 110 -4.88 2.34 -4.76
C ARG A 110 -6.04 3.34 -4.34
N TYR A 111 -6.13 3.91 -3.12
CA TYR A 111 -7.38 4.47 -2.50
C TYR A 111 -7.65 6.00 -2.67
N VAL A 112 -8.06 6.42 -3.86
CA VAL A 112 -7.70 7.74 -4.43
C VAL A 112 -8.39 9.02 -3.93
N TYR A 113 -9.71 9.02 -3.68
CA TYR A 113 -10.50 10.27 -3.76
C TYR A 113 -10.29 11.24 -2.58
N PHE A 114 -10.20 10.76 -1.35
CA PHE A 114 -9.96 11.64 -0.19
C PHE A 114 -8.63 12.42 -0.33
N PHE A 115 -7.61 11.77 -0.86
CA PHE A 115 -6.24 12.28 -0.94
C PHE A 115 -6.01 13.32 -2.06
N GLN A 116 -7.02 13.63 -2.88
CA GLN A 116 -6.93 14.67 -3.93
C GLN A 116 -6.65 16.08 -3.37
N SER A 117 -7.11 16.38 -2.15
CA SER A 117 -6.87 17.68 -1.54
C SER A 117 -5.39 17.84 -1.16
N GLN A 118 -4.82 19.02 -1.44
CA GLN A 118 -3.39 19.30 -1.20
C GLN A 118 -3.03 19.40 0.29
N LEU A 119 -3.96 19.80 1.17
CA LEU A 119 -3.66 20.07 2.59
C LEU A 119 -4.47 19.22 3.56
N ILE A 120 -5.79 19.08 3.35
CA ILE A 120 -6.70 18.38 4.27
C ILE A 120 -6.24 16.96 4.64
N PRO A 121 -5.76 16.12 3.70
CA PRO A 121 -5.44 14.73 4.02
C PRO A 121 -4.13 14.60 4.81
N GLU A 122 -3.16 15.49 4.57
CA GLU A 122 -1.90 15.55 5.31
C GLU A 122 -2.15 16.05 6.74
N ILE A 123 -2.94 17.12 6.88
CA ILE A 123 -3.43 17.59 8.18
C ILE A 123 -4.17 16.46 8.89
N ALA A 124 -5.09 15.76 8.24
CA ALA A 124 -5.88 14.68 8.84
C ALA A 124 -5.05 13.43 9.22
N MET A 125 -3.92 13.16 8.56
CA MET A 125 -2.98 12.11 8.95
C MET A 125 -2.17 12.48 10.19
N ARG A 126 -1.75 13.75 10.31
CA ARG A 126 -0.88 14.24 11.40
C ARG A 126 -1.68 14.61 12.66
N SER A 127 -2.90 15.13 12.49
CA SER A 127 -3.84 15.54 13.54
C SER A 127 -4.17 14.46 14.56
N ASN A 128 -4.55 14.88 15.77
CA ASN A 128 -5.11 14.05 16.83
C ASN A 128 -4.22 12.81 17.10
N LYS A 129 -2.93 13.05 17.36
CA LYS A 129 -1.93 12.00 17.69
C LYS A 129 -1.90 10.86 16.65
N MET A 130 -2.10 11.25 15.38
CA MET A 130 -2.11 10.39 14.19
C MET A 130 -3.17 9.28 14.23
N LYS A 131 -4.30 9.50 14.90
CA LYS A 131 -5.35 8.48 15.10
C LYS A 131 -5.99 7.99 13.79
N MET A 132 -5.90 8.73 12.69
CA MET A 132 -6.33 8.24 11.37
C MET A 132 -5.40 7.16 10.82
N LEU A 133 -4.09 7.30 11.02
CA LEU A 133 -3.09 6.28 10.67
C LEU A 133 -3.23 5.05 11.58
N GLU A 134 -3.43 5.26 12.88
CA GLU A 134 -3.70 4.18 13.85
C GLU A 134 -4.96 3.39 13.49
N ALA A 135 -6.02 4.07 13.04
CA ALA A 135 -7.25 3.41 12.58
C ALA A 135 -7.08 2.60 11.28
N MET A 136 -6.04 2.85 10.48
CA MET A 136 -5.74 2.06 9.29
C MET A 136 -5.10 0.70 9.63
N PHE A 137 -4.35 0.61 10.74
CA PHE A 137 -3.74 -0.65 11.20
C PHE A 137 -4.49 -1.37 12.31
N ARG A 138 -5.26 -0.64 13.14
CA ARG A 138 -5.96 -1.17 14.33
C ARG A 138 -7.48 -0.98 14.33
N GLY A 139 -8.04 -0.31 13.33
CA GLY A 139 -9.48 -0.09 13.23
C GLY A 139 -10.21 -1.33 12.69
N LYS A 140 -11.40 -1.66 13.23
CA LYS A 140 -12.15 -2.88 12.89
C LYS A 140 -12.41 -3.13 11.39
N GLN A 141 -12.41 -2.08 10.57
CA GLN A 141 -12.59 -2.20 9.11
C GLN A 141 -11.26 -2.45 8.40
N ALA A 142 -10.30 -1.52 8.55
CA ALA A 142 -9.05 -1.48 7.79
C ALA A 142 -7.90 -2.30 8.40
N GLY A 143 -7.96 -2.59 9.69
CA GLY A 143 -6.82 -3.05 10.48
C GLY A 143 -6.49 -4.53 10.38
N ILE A 144 -5.24 -4.82 10.76
CA ILE A 144 -4.65 -6.14 10.95
C ILE A 144 -5.54 -6.96 11.90
N ARG A 145 -5.82 -8.21 11.55
CA ARG A 145 -6.59 -9.16 12.37
C ARG A 145 -5.72 -9.80 13.44
N ASN A 146 -4.49 -10.18 13.09
CA ASN A 146 -3.52 -10.70 14.03
C ASN A 146 -2.84 -9.56 14.81
N SER A 147 -3.52 -9.02 15.81
CA SER A 147 -3.01 -7.91 16.62
C SER A 147 -1.77 -8.24 17.47
N GLN A 148 -1.40 -9.52 17.61
CA GLN A 148 -0.16 -9.91 18.28
C GLN A 148 1.07 -9.54 17.43
N ASN A 149 0.93 -9.53 16.10
CA ASN A 149 2.00 -9.17 15.16
C ASN A 149 2.17 -7.65 14.96
N PHE A 150 1.38 -6.81 15.65
CA PHE A 150 1.42 -5.35 15.50
C PHE A 150 1.29 -4.63 16.86
N THR A 151 2.42 -4.59 17.57
CA THR A 151 2.58 -4.06 18.91
C THR A 151 2.41 -2.53 18.99
N ASP A 152 2.46 -1.97 20.20
CA ASP A 152 2.51 -0.52 20.40
C ASP A 152 3.83 0.10 19.91
N GLU A 153 4.91 -0.68 19.85
CA GLU A 153 6.19 -0.23 19.29
C GLU A 153 6.15 -0.21 17.76
N ASP A 154 5.53 -1.20 17.11
CA ASP A 154 5.23 -1.14 15.67
C ASP A 154 4.41 0.13 15.37
N MET A 155 3.34 0.39 16.13
CA MET A 155 2.53 1.60 15.94
C MET A 155 3.34 2.89 16.19
N LEU A 156 4.33 2.87 17.08
CA LEU A 156 5.25 4.00 17.30
C LEU A 156 6.18 4.22 16.10
N ALA A 157 6.69 3.16 15.46
CA ALA A 157 7.50 3.25 14.24
C ALA A 157 6.79 3.99 13.11
N TRP A 158 5.52 3.64 12.87
CA TRP A 158 4.68 4.33 11.89
C TRP A 158 4.40 5.79 12.26
N LYS A 159 4.17 6.09 13.54
CA LYS A 159 3.98 7.48 14.01
C LYS A 159 5.26 8.30 13.87
N HIS A 160 6.41 7.72 14.21
CA HIS A 160 7.73 8.33 13.99
C HIS A 160 7.94 8.69 12.52
N VAL A 161 7.84 7.73 11.60
CA VAL A 161 8.08 7.95 10.17
C VAL A 161 7.11 8.96 9.56
N PHE A 162 5.80 8.80 9.76
CA PHE A 162 4.82 9.72 9.15
C PHE A 162 4.71 11.09 9.88
N SER A 163 5.34 11.26 11.06
CA SER A 163 5.48 12.58 11.70
C SER A 163 6.59 13.44 11.08
N GLN A 164 7.55 12.85 10.35
CA GLN A 164 8.63 13.60 9.72
C GLN A 164 8.10 14.59 8.66
N PRO A 165 8.76 15.75 8.45
CA PRO A 165 8.36 16.71 7.42
C PRO A 165 8.31 16.07 6.03
N GLY A 166 7.22 16.27 5.29
CA GLY A 166 7.03 15.75 3.93
C GLY A 166 6.73 14.24 3.80
N ALA A 167 6.82 13.47 4.90
CA ALA A 167 6.61 12.01 4.86
C ALA A 167 5.19 11.60 4.45
N THR A 168 4.19 12.44 4.72
CA THR A 168 2.82 12.29 4.20
C THR A 168 2.70 12.72 2.74
N THR A 169 3.41 13.76 2.31
CA THR A 169 3.22 14.42 1.01
C THR A 169 3.52 13.49 -0.16
N GLY A 170 4.66 12.80 -0.14
CA GLY A 170 5.10 11.90 -1.21
C GLY A 170 4.10 10.77 -1.49
N PRO A 171 3.76 9.92 -0.49
CA PRO A 171 2.77 8.86 -0.64
C PRO A 171 1.39 9.35 -1.08
N LEU A 172 0.99 10.57 -0.68
CA LEU A 172 -0.31 11.14 -1.06
C LEU A 172 -0.36 11.74 -2.47
N ASN A 173 0.79 12.16 -3.02
CA ASN A 173 0.88 12.61 -4.41
C ASN A 173 0.55 11.48 -5.41
N TYR A 174 0.83 10.20 -5.10
CA TYR A 174 0.41 9.05 -5.92
C TYR A 174 -1.11 8.94 -6.13
N TYR A 175 -1.90 9.54 -5.24
CA TYR A 175 -3.34 9.61 -5.37
C TYR A 175 -3.77 10.86 -6.12
N ARG A 176 -3.21 12.02 -5.79
CA ARG A 176 -3.45 13.29 -6.51
C ARG A 176 -3.19 13.16 -8.01
N ASP A 177 -2.17 12.41 -8.40
CA ASP A 177 -1.81 12.24 -9.81
C ASP A 177 -2.69 11.23 -10.57
N LEU A 178 -3.49 10.39 -9.90
CA LEU A 178 -4.17 9.26 -10.57
C LEU A 178 -5.23 9.68 -11.61
N PHE A 179 -5.71 10.93 -11.58
CA PHE A 179 -6.58 11.48 -12.62
C PHE A 179 -5.84 12.27 -13.71
N ASN A 180 -4.57 12.63 -13.48
CA ASN A 180 -3.68 13.25 -14.46
C ASN A 180 -2.88 12.19 -15.25
N ALA A 181 -2.62 11.04 -14.62
CA ALA A 181 -2.02 9.87 -15.25
C ALA A 181 -2.72 9.61 -16.59
N PRO A 182 -2.00 9.69 -17.73
CA PRO A 182 -2.61 9.64 -19.04
C PRO A 182 -3.33 8.31 -19.22
N SER A 183 -4.46 8.32 -19.94
CA SER A 183 -5.20 7.09 -20.20
C SER A 183 -4.29 6.05 -20.86
N ILE A 184 -3.88 5.05 -20.08
CA ILE A 184 -2.93 4.02 -20.52
C ILE A 184 -3.65 3.09 -21.48
N SER A 185 -3.78 3.52 -22.73
CA SER A 185 -4.19 2.71 -23.88
C SER A 185 -3.06 1.76 -24.31
N ARG A 186 -2.38 1.15 -23.32
CA ARG A 186 -1.62 -0.08 -23.57
C ARG A 186 -2.66 -1.16 -23.74
N LYS A 187 -2.65 -1.83 -24.91
CA LYS A 187 -3.14 -3.21 -24.99
C LYS A 187 -2.48 -3.97 -23.84
N LEU A 188 -3.27 -4.52 -22.92
CA LEU A 188 -2.74 -5.19 -21.74
C LEU A 188 -1.95 -6.42 -22.19
N GLN A 189 -0.62 -6.29 -22.20
CA GLN A 189 0.28 -7.36 -22.56
C GLN A 189 0.26 -8.42 -21.47
N ILE A 190 0.15 -9.69 -21.87
CA ILE A 190 0.19 -10.81 -20.94
C ILE A 190 1.57 -10.83 -20.25
N VAL A 191 1.57 -10.77 -18.92
CA VAL A 191 2.76 -10.89 -18.08
C VAL A 191 3.39 -12.26 -18.31
N GLN A 192 4.60 -12.27 -18.86
CA GLN A 192 5.33 -13.51 -19.20
C GLN A 192 6.04 -14.16 -18.00
N PRO A 193 6.62 -13.42 -17.03
CA PRO A 193 7.18 -14.02 -15.80
C PRO A 193 6.15 -14.80 -14.99
N LYS A 194 6.63 -15.68 -14.10
CA LYS A 194 5.81 -16.35 -13.10
C LYS A 194 5.26 -15.33 -12.11
N VAL A 195 4.00 -15.47 -11.71
CA VAL A 195 3.30 -14.57 -10.78
C VAL A 195 2.68 -15.33 -9.62
N LEU A 196 2.84 -14.80 -8.41
CA LEU A 196 2.08 -15.19 -7.22
C LEU A 196 1.23 -14.01 -6.78
N ILE A 197 -0.06 -14.24 -6.56
CA ILE A 197 -0.95 -13.28 -5.91
C ILE A 197 -1.35 -13.86 -4.56
N LEU A 198 -0.88 -13.24 -3.48
CA LEU A 198 -1.35 -13.50 -2.11
C LEU A 198 -2.42 -12.47 -1.77
N TRP A 199 -3.57 -12.90 -1.26
CA TRP A 199 -4.70 -12.01 -1.03
C TRP A 199 -5.47 -12.36 0.25
N GLY A 200 -5.73 -11.37 1.10
CA GLY A 200 -6.42 -11.56 2.37
C GLY A 200 -7.90 -11.82 2.19
N ASP A 201 -8.40 -12.88 2.81
CA ASP A 201 -9.80 -13.26 2.65
C ASP A 201 -10.80 -12.37 3.44
N GLU A 202 -10.28 -11.45 4.26
CA GLU A 202 -11.00 -10.35 4.91
C GLU A 202 -10.55 -8.94 4.43
N ASP A 203 -9.96 -8.82 3.23
CA ASP A 203 -9.62 -7.51 2.65
C ASP A 203 -10.88 -6.63 2.46
N ASN A 204 -10.88 -5.46 3.09
CA ASN A 204 -11.96 -4.46 3.06
C ASN A 204 -11.67 -3.27 2.11
N PHE A 205 -10.49 -3.24 1.48
CA PHE A 205 -10.09 -2.26 0.47
C PHE A 205 -10.20 -2.80 -0.97
N LEU A 206 -9.94 -4.09 -1.18
CA LEU A 206 -9.90 -4.73 -2.49
C LEU A 206 -10.79 -5.99 -2.57
N ASP A 207 -11.76 -6.00 -3.49
CA ASP A 207 -12.57 -7.20 -3.82
C ASP A 207 -11.66 -8.32 -4.38
N LYS A 208 -11.76 -9.53 -3.80
CA LYS A 208 -11.05 -10.76 -4.18
C LYS A 208 -11.13 -11.06 -5.68
N LYS A 209 -12.24 -10.68 -6.35
CA LYS A 209 -12.40 -10.77 -7.80
C LYS A 209 -11.32 -10.02 -8.57
N GLY A 210 -10.70 -9.01 -7.96
CA GLY A 210 -9.52 -8.34 -8.48
C GLY A 210 -8.33 -9.29 -8.68
N ALA A 211 -8.09 -10.23 -7.75
CA ALA A 211 -7.08 -11.27 -7.90
C ALA A 211 -7.45 -12.26 -9.00
N GLU A 212 -8.69 -12.76 -8.98
CA GLU A 212 -9.23 -13.72 -9.96
C GLU A 212 -9.14 -13.17 -11.38
N PHE A 213 -9.59 -11.92 -11.59
CA PHE A 213 -9.49 -11.23 -12.88
C PHE A 213 -8.06 -10.80 -13.24
N SER A 214 -7.10 -10.79 -12.32
CA SER A 214 -5.69 -10.56 -12.65
C SER A 214 -5.04 -11.77 -13.33
N VAL A 215 -5.51 -13.00 -13.05
CA VAL A 215 -4.97 -14.24 -13.65
C VAL A 215 -5.01 -14.21 -15.17
N GLN A 216 -6.09 -13.68 -15.77
CA GLN A 216 -6.24 -13.63 -17.24
C GLN A 216 -5.20 -12.76 -17.96
N TYR A 217 -4.45 -11.94 -17.23
CA TYR A 217 -3.37 -11.09 -17.74
C TYR A 217 -1.98 -11.68 -17.51
N CYS A 218 -1.87 -12.90 -16.97
CA CYS A 218 -0.61 -13.55 -16.60
C CYS A 218 -0.49 -14.92 -17.28
N ARG A 219 0.68 -15.24 -17.84
CA ARG A 219 0.91 -16.52 -18.54
C ARG A 219 1.06 -17.71 -17.60
N ASN A 220 1.63 -17.47 -16.42
CA ASN A 220 1.96 -18.47 -15.41
C ASN A 220 1.69 -17.82 -14.05
N CYS A 221 0.56 -18.13 -13.41
CA CYS A 221 0.05 -17.40 -12.25
C CYS A 221 -0.60 -18.32 -11.23
N ARG A 222 -0.23 -18.18 -9.96
CA ARG A 222 -0.90 -18.80 -8.81
C ARG A 222 -1.59 -17.73 -7.97
N VAL A 223 -2.76 -18.04 -7.42
CA VAL A 223 -3.50 -17.16 -6.50
C VAL A 223 -3.82 -17.94 -5.24
N GLU A 224 -3.38 -17.42 -4.09
CA GLU A 224 -3.62 -18.02 -2.78
C GLU A 224 -4.42 -17.05 -1.92
N PHE A 225 -5.58 -17.50 -1.43
CA PHE A 225 -6.43 -16.72 -0.53
C PHE A 225 -6.12 -17.06 0.92
N ILE A 226 -5.53 -16.10 1.63
CA ILE A 226 -5.04 -16.26 3.00
C ILE A 226 -6.21 -16.03 3.96
N ARG A 227 -6.65 -17.12 4.59
CA ARG A 227 -7.83 -17.14 5.46
C ARG A 227 -7.60 -16.39 6.77
N GLY A 228 -8.55 -15.53 7.14
CA GLY A 228 -8.50 -14.69 8.34
C GLY A 228 -7.53 -13.51 8.24
N ALA A 229 -6.98 -13.23 7.05
CA ALA A 229 -6.10 -12.08 6.83
C ALA A 229 -6.84 -10.90 6.20
N SER A 230 -6.50 -9.70 6.66
CA SER A 230 -6.93 -8.43 6.09
C SER A 230 -6.10 -8.09 4.83
N HIS A 231 -6.17 -6.83 4.40
CA HIS A 231 -5.29 -6.27 3.36
C HIS A 231 -3.79 -6.44 3.68
N TRP A 232 -3.43 -6.54 4.97
CA TRP A 232 -2.05 -6.59 5.46
C TRP A 232 -1.54 -8.04 5.62
N VAL A 233 -1.69 -8.88 4.58
CA VAL A 233 -1.41 -10.33 4.64
C VAL A 233 -0.04 -10.67 5.23
N GLN A 234 0.98 -9.90 4.87
CA GLN A 234 2.38 -10.00 5.32
C GLN A 234 2.57 -9.77 6.83
N GLN A 235 1.60 -9.15 7.49
CA GLN A 235 1.56 -8.91 8.94
C GLN A 235 0.55 -9.83 9.65
N ASP A 236 -0.54 -10.21 8.97
CA ASP A 236 -1.57 -11.10 9.53
C ASP A 236 -1.13 -12.56 9.66
N GLN A 237 -0.48 -13.11 8.63
CA GLN A 237 -0.07 -14.51 8.53
C GLN A 237 1.36 -14.62 7.95
N PRO A 238 2.37 -14.03 8.60
CA PRO A 238 3.71 -13.89 8.04
C PRO A 238 4.37 -15.24 7.69
N GLU A 239 4.22 -16.26 8.51
CA GLU A 239 4.81 -17.59 8.28
C GLU A 239 4.23 -18.25 7.02
N LEU A 240 2.91 -18.10 6.80
CA LEU A 240 2.22 -18.64 5.64
C LEU A 240 2.54 -17.86 4.35
N VAL A 241 2.63 -16.52 4.45
CA VAL A 241 3.13 -15.66 3.37
C VAL A 241 4.55 -16.07 2.96
N ASN A 242 5.43 -16.24 3.94
CA ASN A 242 6.81 -16.66 3.74
C ASN A 242 6.88 -18.04 3.09
N ALA A 243 6.13 -19.04 3.58
CA ALA A 243 6.08 -20.37 2.99
C ALA A 243 5.61 -20.36 1.52
N TYR A 244 4.56 -19.59 1.20
CA TYR A 244 4.10 -19.44 -0.19
C TYR A 244 5.12 -18.75 -1.10
N MET A 245 5.85 -17.74 -0.58
CA MET A 245 6.92 -17.04 -1.30
C MET A 245 8.14 -17.96 -1.53
N GLU A 246 8.53 -18.74 -0.53
CA GLU A 246 9.66 -19.67 -0.62
C GLU A 246 9.37 -20.80 -1.63
N GLN A 247 8.16 -21.40 -1.55
CA GLN A 247 7.70 -22.38 -2.53
C GLN A 247 7.67 -21.78 -3.95
N PHE A 248 7.20 -20.53 -4.08
CA PHE A 248 7.19 -19.82 -5.35
C PHE A 248 8.58 -19.61 -5.95
N MET A 249 9.62 -19.40 -5.14
CA MET A 249 10.98 -19.27 -5.66
C MET A 249 11.62 -20.61 -6.06
N LYS A 250 11.11 -21.74 -5.54
CA LYS A 250 11.65 -23.10 -5.80
C LYS A 250 11.05 -23.84 -7.00
N GLU A 251 9.91 -23.40 -7.53
CA GLU A 251 9.14 -24.14 -8.56
C GLU A 251 9.28 -23.50 -9.95
N ASP A 252 9.92 -24.15 -10.92
CA ASP A 252 10.16 -23.55 -12.26
C ASP A 252 8.87 -23.20 -13.04
N ILE A 253 7.83 -24.04 -12.95
CA ILE A 253 6.63 -23.96 -13.78
C ILE A 253 5.38 -24.31 -12.94
N TYR A 254 4.35 -23.44 -12.94
CA TYR A 254 2.99 -23.90 -12.64
C TYR A 254 2.31 -24.35 -13.92
N GLY A 255 1.50 -25.40 -13.82
CA GLY A 255 0.76 -25.96 -14.95
C GLY A 255 0.00 -24.88 -15.71
N THR A 256 0.17 -24.87 -17.03
CA THR A 256 -0.54 -23.94 -17.91
C THR A 256 -2.04 -24.10 -17.71
N VAL A 257 -2.72 -23.03 -17.28
CA VAL A 257 -4.18 -22.96 -17.38
C VAL A 257 -4.53 -23.03 -18.85
N ASP A 258 -5.05 -24.16 -19.31
CA ASP A 258 -5.33 -24.41 -20.72
C ASP A 258 -6.55 -23.62 -21.19
N ASN A 259 -6.31 -22.34 -21.46
CA ASN A 259 -7.23 -21.43 -22.12
C ASN A 259 -6.59 -20.96 -23.43
N GLN A 260 -6.49 -21.86 -24.42
CA GLN A 260 -6.64 -21.48 -25.83
C GLN A 260 -8.08 -21.00 -26.11
N LYS A 261 -8.54 -19.99 -25.37
CA LYS A 261 -9.70 -19.19 -25.73
C LYS A 261 -9.17 -17.91 -26.36
N GLU A 262 -9.46 -17.74 -27.65
CA GLU A 262 -9.00 -16.59 -28.44
C GLU A 262 -9.19 -15.28 -27.66
N PHE A 263 -8.11 -14.50 -27.50
CA PHE A 263 -8.17 -13.20 -26.85
C PHE A 263 -8.90 -12.19 -27.76
N LYS A 264 -10.23 -12.24 -27.77
CA LYS A 264 -11.09 -11.34 -28.54
C LYS A 264 -11.05 -9.95 -27.92
N SER A 265 -10.09 -9.15 -28.37
CA SER A 265 -9.85 -7.77 -27.93
C SER A 265 -10.97 -6.83 -28.38
N ASN A 266 -12.09 -6.90 -27.68
CA ASN A 266 -13.26 -6.05 -27.87
C ASN A 266 -13.26 -4.87 -26.85
N LEU A 267 -12.13 -4.15 -26.80
CA LEU A 267 -11.90 -2.91 -26.06
C LEU A 267 -11.17 -1.90 -26.95
#